data_AF-A0A1Y0M9I5-F1
#
_entry.id   AF-A0A1Y0M9I5-F1
#
_cell.length_a   1.000
_cell.length_b   1.000
_cell.length_c   1.000
_cell.angle_alpha   90.00
_cell.angle_beta   90.00
_cell.angle_gamma   90.00
#
_symmetry.space_group_name_H-M   'P 1'
#
loop_
_entity.id
_entity.type
_entity.pdbx_description
1 polymer ?
#
loop_
_entity_poly.entity_id
_entity_poly.type
_entity_poly.pdbx_seq_one_letter_code
_entity_poly.pdbx_strand_id
1 'polypeptide(L)'
;MIYLKTTYRTLSGTKEVIEIPKKTFTQWIIYQDNKPKFYVDFYDLEKESNSMMNSLVLCTNRTIEEALILINKKNNINLSVPKISKLGLKMKLKSEFIELDLQPIPLKWLGYSL
;
A
#
# COMPACT_ATOMS: atom_id res chain seq x y z
N MET A 1 -10.19 -5.53 9.27
CA MET A 1 -10.71 -5.80 7.91
C MET A 1 -10.14 -7.13 7.41
N ILE A 2 -10.86 -7.85 6.56
CA ILE A 2 -10.39 -9.13 6.01
C ILE A 2 -9.52 -8.88 4.77
N TYR A 3 -8.34 -9.49 4.76
CA TYR A 3 -7.37 -9.46 3.66
C TYR A 3 -7.03 -10.88 3.18
N LEU A 4 -6.36 -10.98 2.04
CA LEU A 4 -5.76 -12.22 1.56
C LEU A 4 -4.26 -12.21 1.85
N LYS A 5 -3.78 -13.21 2.58
CA LYS A 5 -2.36 -13.52 2.65
C LYS A 5 -2.03 -14.51 1.55
N THR A 6 -1.38 -14.03 0.48
CA THR A 6 -1.01 -14.85 -0.66
C THR A 6 0.48 -15.16 -0.63
N THR A 7 0.82 -16.44 -0.76
CA THR A 7 2.20 -16.90 -0.89
C THR A 7 2.53 -17.10 -2.37
N TYR A 8 3.58 -16.45 -2.83
CA TYR A 8 4.12 -16.58 -4.18
C TYR A 8 5.47 -17.29 -4.18
N ARG A 9 5.71 -18.16 -5.14
CA ARG A 9 7.06 -18.60 -5.52
C ARG A 9 7.62 -17.62 -6.55
N THR A 10 8.82 -17.15 -6.29
CA THR A 10 9.60 -16.23 -7.15
C THR A 10 10.95 -16.88 -7.45
N LEU A 11 11.74 -16.29 -8.35
CA LEU A 11 13.10 -16.77 -8.64
C LEU A 11 14.01 -16.75 -7.39
N SER A 12 13.80 -15.79 -6.48
CA SER A 12 14.59 -15.63 -5.26
C SER A 12 14.02 -16.39 -4.05
N GLY A 13 13.04 -17.29 -4.26
CA GLY A 13 12.39 -18.05 -3.19
C GLY A 13 10.91 -17.70 -3.01
N THR A 14 10.36 -17.95 -1.83
CA THR A 14 8.95 -17.67 -1.53
C THR A 14 8.75 -16.29 -0.92
N LYS A 15 7.67 -15.61 -1.30
CA LYS A 15 7.29 -14.31 -0.75
C LYS A 15 5.82 -14.30 -0.37
N GLU A 16 5.54 -13.85 0.85
CA GLU A 16 4.18 -13.61 1.31
C GLU A 16 3.80 -12.15 1.05
N VAL A 17 2.59 -11.92 0.54
CA VAL A 17 2.04 -10.60 0.26
C VAL A 17 0.61 -10.53 0.75
N ILE A 18 0.28 -9.43 1.43
CA ILE A 18 -1.09 -9.09 1.80
C ILE A 18 -1.75 -8.37 0.63
N GLU A 19 -2.93 -8.86 0.24
CA GLU A 19 -3.74 -8.39 -0.87
C GLU A 19 -5.16 -8.07 -0.41
N ILE A 20 -5.85 -7.22 -1.16
CA ILE A 20 -7.25 -6.89 -0.92
C ILE A 20 -8.11 -7.85 -1.77
N PRO A 21 -9.04 -8.63 -1.17
CA PRO A 21 -9.81 -9.66 -1.89
C PRO A 21 -10.56 -9.15 -3.13
N LYS A 22 -11.10 -7.92 -3.06
CA LYS A 22 -11.80 -7.23 -4.15
C LYS A 22 -11.20 -5.84 -4.37
N LYS A 23 -9.92 -5.81 -4.73
CA LYS A 23 -9.15 -4.56 -4.88
C LYS A 23 -9.76 -3.65 -5.95
N THR A 24 -10.03 -2.38 -5.61
CA THR A 24 -10.26 -1.30 -6.59
C THR A 24 -8.96 -0.54 -6.89
N PHE A 25 -8.95 0.31 -7.92
CA PHE A 25 -7.77 1.11 -8.26
C PHE A 25 -7.44 2.21 -7.22
N THR A 26 -8.42 2.59 -6.40
CA THR A 26 -8.24 3.59 -5.33
C THR A 26 -7.70 3.00 -4.03
N GLN A 27 -7.71 1.67 -3.92
CA GLN A 27 -7.37 0.99 -2.69
C GLN A 27 -5.94 0.45 -2.71
N TRP A 28 -5.20 0.71 -1.65
CA TRP A 28 -3.81 0.32 -1.52
C TRP A 28 -3.48 -0.17 -0.12
N ILE A 29 -2.66 -1.22 -0.05
CA ILE A 29 -1.95 -1.61 1.17
C ILE A 29 -0.56 -1.03 1.07
N ILE A 30 -0.19 -0.20 2.04
CA ILE A 30 1.11 0.44 2.12
C ILE A 30 1.95 -0.26 3.18
N TYR A 31 3.16 -0.59 2.80
CA TYR A 31 4.13 -1.25 3.64
C TYR A 31 5.05 -0.18 4.24
N GLN A 32 5.30 -0.28 5.53
CA GLN A 32 6.38 0.46 6.18
C GLN A 32 7.48 -0.55 6.53
N ASP A 33 8.72 -0.26 6.14
CA ASP A 33 9.87 -1.13 6.44
C ASP A 33 9.66 -2.60 6.00
N ASN A 34 9.09 -2.76 4.79
CA ASN A 34 8.72 -4.05 4.19
C ASN A 34 7.65 -4.86 4.94
N LYS A 35 6.89 -4.25 5.86
CA LYS A 35 5.75 -4.89 6.55
C LYS A 35 4.44 -4.18 6.22
N PRO A 36 3.33 -4.91 5.97
CA PRO A 36 2.02 -4.30 5.76
C PRO A 36 1.65 -3.52 7.02
N LYS A 37 1.29 -2.24 6.86
CA LYS A 37 1.01 -1.39 8.02
C LYS A 37 -0.18 -0.48 7.81
N PHE A 38 -0.36 0.03 6.60
CA PHE A 38 -1.44 0.96 6.32
C PHE A 38 -2.37 0.45 5.22
N TYR A 39 -3.62 0.85 5.34
CA TYR A 39 -4.63 0.73 4.31
C TYR A 39 -5.12 2.12 3.94
N VAL A 40 -5.26 2.35 2.64
CA VAL A 40 -5.73 3.61 2.08
C VAL A 40 -6.78 3.30 1.02
N ASP A 41 -7.84 4.10 1.02
CA ASP A 41 -8.82 4.15 -0.07
C ASP A 41 -9.07 5.61 -0.43
N PHE A 42 -8.66 6.03 -1.62
CA PHE A 42 -8.78 7.43 -2.01
C PHE A 42 -10.22 7.94 -2.10
N TYR A 43 -11.23 7.07 -2.14
CA TYR A 43 -12.64 7.49 -2.14
C TYR A 43 -13.32 7.41 -0.77
N ASP A 44 -12.64 6.88 0.25
CA ASP A 44 -13.11 6.95 1.62
C ASP A 44 -12.81 8.33 2.20
N LEU A 45 -13.75 9.27 2.01
CA LEU A 45 -13.61 10.66 2.44
C LEU A 45 -13.89 10.87 3.94
N GLU A 46 -14.35 9.85 4.66
CA GLU A 46 -14.59 9.95 6.11
C GLU A 46 -13.27 10.13 6.87
N LYS A 47 -12.18 9.58 6.33
CA LYS A 47 -10.84 9.73 6.90
C LYS A 47 -10.10 10.85 6.18
N GLU A 48 -9.75 11.90 6.92
CA GLU A 48 -9.00 13.05 6.38
C GLU A 48 -7.70 12.65 5.66
N SER A 49 -6.98 11.65 6.17
CA SER A 49 -5.76 11.14 5.54
C SER A 49 -6.03 10.56 4.13
N ASN A 50 -7.18 9.92 3.93
CA ASN A 50 -7.55 9.35 2.66
C ASN A 50 -7.92 10.44 1.66
N SER A 51 -8.64 11.48 2.11
CA SER A 51 -8.91 12.69 1.32
C SER A 51 -7.63 13.41 0.90
N MET A 52 -6.64 13.55 1.80
CA MET A 52 -5.33 14.10 1.42
C MET A 52 -4.58 13.23 0.42
N MET A 53 -4.63 11.91 0.58
CA MET A 53 -4.03 10.98 -0.38
C MET A 53 -4.71 11.02 -1.75
N ASN A 54 -6.03 11.22 -1.79
CA ASN A 54 -6.77 11.49 -3.03
C ASN A 54 -6.18 12.70 -3.76
N SER A 55 -6.02 13.83 -3.06
CA SER A 55 -5.41 15.04 -3.64
C SER A 55 -3.98 14.79 -4.12
N LEU A 56 -3.16 14.10 -3.34
CA LEU A 56 -1.76 13.83 -3.67
C LEU A 56 -1.57 12.86 -4.84
N VAL A 57 -2.51 11.94 -5.07
CA VAL A 57 -2.39 10.92 -6.12
C VAL A 57 -3.27 11.26 -7.31
N LEU A 58 -4.59 11.34 -7.12
CA LEU A 58 -5.56 11.52 -8.20
C LEU A 58 -5.55 12.95 -8.76
N CYS A 59 -5.63 13.98 -7.90
CA CYS A 59 -5.72 15.36 -8.38
C CYS A 59 -4.44 15.86 -9.04
N THR A 60 -3.27 15.33 -8.64
CA THR A 60 -1.99 15.70 -9.26
C THR A 60 -1.53 14.74 -10.36
N ASN A 61 -2.38 13.77 -10.74
CA ASN A 61 -2.10 12.74 -11.75
C ASN A 61 -0.77 12.00 -11.50
N ARG A 62 -0.48 11.69 -10.23
CA ARG A 62 0.70 10.93 -9.80
C ARG A 62 0.34 9.47 -9.58
N THR A 63 1.34 8.61 -9.73
CA THR A 63 1.26 7.24 -9.21
C THR A 63 1.35 7.23 -7.69
N ILE A 64 0.84 6.17 -7.06
CA ILE A 64 1.00 5.98 -5.61
C ILE A 64 2.48 5.89 -5.24
N GLU A 65 3.31 5.25 -6.06
CA GLU A 65 4.75 5.15 -5.84
C GLU A 65 5.43 6.51 -5.79
N GLU A 66 5.10 7.43 -6.70
CA GLU A 66 5.62 8.79 -6.68
C GLU A 66 5.19 9.56 -5.44
N ALA A 67 3.92 9.44 -5.04
CA ALA A 67 3.43 10.06 -3.80
C ALA A 67 4.17 9.52 -2.57
N LEU A 68 4.39 8.20 -2.47
CA LEU A 68 5.15 7.60 -1.39
C LEU A 68 6.62 8.06 -1.37
N ILE A 69 7.26 8.25 -2.54
CA ILE A 69 8.62 8.77 -2.61
C ILE A 69 8.70 10.18 -2.00
N LEU A 70 7.73 11.05 -2.30
CA LEU A 70 7.67 12.40 -1.72
C LEU A 70 7.49 12.35 -0.20
N ILE A 71 6.53 11.54 0.27
CA ILE A 71 6.26 11.36 1.69
C ILE A 71 7.50 10.83 2.42
N ASN A 72 8.16 9.81 1.86
CA ASN A 72 9.40 9.23 2.41
C ASN A 72 10.50 10.27 2.55
N LYS A 73 10.74 11.05 1.49
CA LYS A 73 11.80 12.08 1.48
C LYS A 73 11.55 13.16 2.52
N LYS A 74 10.30 13.64 2.65
CA LYS A 74 9.96 14.71 3.59
C LYS A 74 9.99 14.25 5.04
N ASN A 75 9.63 12.99 5.32
CA ASN A 75 9.47 12.48 6.68
C ASN A 75 10.61 11.58 7.17
N ASN A 76 11.62 11.29 6.33
CA ASN A 76 12.68 10.33 6.61
C ASN A 76 12.15 8.94 7.05
N ILE A 77 11.19 8.42 6.28
CA ILE A 77 10.56 7.10 6.50
C ILE A 77 10.63 6.24 5.23
N ASN A 78 10.23 4.98 5.32
CA ASN A 78 10.29 4.01 4.23
C ASN A 78 8.94 3.34 3.97
N LEU A 79 8.11 4.01 3.18
CA LEU A 79 6.84 3.52 2.66
C LEU A 79 7.01 2.92 1.26
N SER A 80 6.27 1.86 0.97
CA SER A 80 6.27 1.21 -0.34
C SER A 80 4.95 0.47 -0.60
N VAL A 81 4.68 0.17 -1.86
CA VAL A 81 3.67 -0.84 -2.24
C VAL A 81 4.31 -2.23 -2.31
N PRO A 82 3.57 -3.31 -2.00
CA PRO A 82 4.12 -4.66 -2.05
C PRO A 82 4.55 -5.04 -3.48
N LYS A 83 5.85 -5.31 -3.66
CA LYS A 83 6.40 -5.86 -4.90
C LYS A 83 6.56 -7.37 -4.79
N ILE A 84 5.78 -8.14 -5.54
CA ILE A 84 5.83 -9.62 -5.48
C ILE A 84 7.12 -10.16 -6.09
N SER A 85 7.51 -9.70 -7.29
CA SER A 85 8.73 -10.11 -7.97
C SER A 85 9.39 -8.90 -8.62
N LYS A 86 10.73 -8.82 -8.57
CA LYS A 86 11.50 -7.77 -9.27
C LYS A 86 11.63 -8.06 -10.77
N LEU A 87 11.57 -9.34 -11.16
CA LEU A 87 11.80 -9.83 -12.52
C LEU A 87 10.50 -10.30 -13.20
N GLY A 88 9.34 -9.98 -12.63
CA GLY A 88 8.01 -10.30 -13.18
C GLY A 88 7.55 -11.75 -12.98
N LEU A 89 8.47 -12.73 -12.98
CA LEU A 89 8.14 -14.14 -12.80
C LEU A 89 7.70 -14.44 -11.36
N LYS A 90 6.45 -14.92 -11.22
CA LYS A 90 5.83 -15.32 -9.95
C LYS A 90 4.77 -16.40 -10.19
N MET A 91 4.66 -17.35 -9.26
CA MET A 91 3.59 -18.36 -9.25
C MET A 91 2.86 -18.32 -7.91
N LYS A 92 1.53 -18.20 -7.93
CA LYS A 92 0.71 -18.24 -6.72
C LYS A 92 0.69 -19.68 -6.17
N LEU A 93 1.08 -19.86 -4.92
CA LEU A 93 1.10 -21.17 -4.25
C LEU A 93 -0.15 -21.39 -3.42
N LYS A 94 -0.47 -20.44 -2.54
CA LYS A 94 -1.65 -20.50 -1.66
C LYS A 94 -2.16 -19.10 -1.33
N SER A 95 -3.38 -19.03 -0.85
CA SER A 95 -4.03 -17.80 -0.40
C SER A 95 -4.95 -18.14 0.76
N GLU A 96 -4.82 -17.42 1.86
CA GLU A 96 -5.62 -17.60 3.06
C GLU A 96 -6.23 -16.26 3.49
N PHE A 97 -7.50 -16.28 3.90
CA PHE A 97 -8.14 -15.11 4.47
C PHE A 97 -7.59 -14.85 5.86
N ILE A 98 -7.19 -13.62 6.12
CA ILE A 98 -6.68 -13.18 7.42
C ILE A 98 -7.36 -11.89 7.84
N GLU A 99 -7.54 -11.70 9.14
CA GLU A 99 -7.97 -10.43 9.69
C GLU A 99 -6.75 -9.62 10.09
N LEU A 100 -6.67 -8.39 9.58
CA LEU A 100 -5.66 -7.42 10.01
C LEU A 100 -6.33 -6.08 10.31
N ASP A 101 -5.72 -5.36 11.23
CA ASP A 101 -6.03 -3.97 11.52
C ASP A 101 -4.96 -3.08 10.91
N LEU A 102 -5.16 -2.71 9.63
CA LEU A 102 -4.28 -1.79 8.93
C LEU A 102 -4.80 -0.37 9.11
N GLN A 103 -3.97 0.48 9.72
CA GLN A 103 -4.31 1.85 10.07
C GLN A 103 -4.26 2.76 8.83
N PRO A 104 -4.93 3.93 8.82
CA PRO A 104 -4.71 4.92 7.78
C PRO A 104 -3.28 5.50 7.84
N ILE A 105 -2.83 6.12 6.75
CA ILE A 105 -1.56 6.87 6.77
C ILE A 105 -1.66 8.04 7.76
N PRO A 106 -0.68 8.22 8.67
CA PRO A 106 -0.66 9.35 9.59
C PRO A 106 -0.77 10.71 8.89
N LEU A 107 -1.77 11.50 9.28
CA LEU A 107 -2.03 12.83 8.70
C LEU A 107 -0.80 13.75 8.74
N LYS A 108 -0.02 13.67 9.82
CA LYS A 108 1.23 14.43 10.00
C LYS A 108 2.24 14.23 8.86
N TRP A 109 2.20 13.11 8.14
CA TRP A 109 3.11 12.86 7.02
C TRP A 109 2.60 13.48 5.71
N LEU A 110 1.31 13.78 5.62
CA LEU A 110 0.63 14.30 4.44
C LEU A 110 0.56 15.83 4.45
N GLY A 111 0.41 16.45 5.63
CA GLY A 111 0.32 17.91 5.76
C GLY A 111 1.56 18.67 5.24
N TYR A 112 2.74 18.06 5.33
CA TYR A 112 3.97 18.64 4.74
C TYR A 112 4.13 18.32 3.25
N SER A 113 3.32 17.41 2.70
CA SER A 113 3.49 16.84 1.35
C SER A 113 2.83 17.66 0.24
N LEU A 114 1.83 18.48 0.58
CA LEU A 114 1.21 19.49 -0.30
C LEU A 114 2.15 20.65 -0.62
#